data_AF-A0A9Q1AIH3-F1
#
_entry.id   AF-A0A9Q1AIH3-F1
#
_cell.length_a   1.000
_cell.length_b   1.000
_cell.length_c   1.000
_cell.angle_alpha   90.00
_cell.angle_beta   90.00
_cell.angle_gamma   90.00
#
_symmetry.space_group_name_H-M   'P 1'
#
loop_
_entity.id
_entity.type
_entity.pdbx_description
1 polymer ?
#
loop_
_entity_poly.entity_id
_entity_poly.type
_entity_poly.pdbx_seq_one_letter_code
_entity_poly.pdbx_strand_id
1 'polypeptide(L)'
;MTSLLSKGLWILLASITTQHFMHKSNDFLLGDLIGKVLNDSLADSGTLTLPFGENLKPIGDRANSVWLYIVPRGLRSLMNYIREKYGNPPLIITENGMDDPNNALTPIKDALKDAKRIKYHEAYLESLLASIKEDGCNVKGYFVWSLLDNWEWAAGYTSRFGLYFVDYKDKLKRYPKDSVQWFKKFLTSTWSEGTGANEDLHRKTNTRTHTQSYKIK
;
A
#
# COMPACT_ATOMS: atom_id res chain seq x y z
N MET A 1 28.66 -6.09 -12.91
CA MET A 1 27.67 -6.87 -12.15
C MET A 1 26.63 -5.92 -11.56
N THR A 2 25.78 -5.37 -12.43
CA THR A 2 24.97 -4.16 -12.22
C THR A 2 23.46 -4.43 -12.25
N SER A 3 22.99 -5.65 -11.92
CA SER A 3 21.62 -6.07 -12.30
C SER A 3 20.66 -6.51 -11.19
N LEU A 4 21.02 -6.45 -9.90
CA LEU A 4 20.11 -6.83 -8.80
C LEU A 4 19.60 -5.68 -7.94
N LEU A 5 20.36 -4.60 -7.76
CA LEU A 5 19.92 -3.45 -6.95
C LEU A 5 19.08 -2.44 -7.75
N SER A 6 19.14 -2.47 -9.08
CA SER A 6 18.36 -1.61 -9.96
C SER A 6 16.95 -2.15 -10.29
N LYS A 7 16.38 -3.09 -9.52
CA LYS A 7 15.07 -3.69 -9.85
C LYS A 7 14.03 -3.62 -8.74
N GLY A 8 14.40 -3.86 -7.49
CA GLY A 8 13.48 -3.68 -6.35
C GLY A 8 13.13 -2.22 -6.08
N LEU A 9 14.04 -1.32 -6.44
CA LEU A 9 13.89 0.12 -6.27
C LEU A 9 12.98 0.73 -7.35
N TRP A 10 12.88 0.11 -8.53
CA TRP A 10 11.95 0.56 -9.57
C TRP A 10 10.49 0.34 -9.22
N ILE A 11 10.15 -0.67 -8.41
CA ILE A 11 8.76 -0.90 -7.98
C ILE A 11 8.31 0.17 -6.98
N LEU A 12 9.21 0.70 -6.14
CA LEU A 12 8.91 1.83 -5.26
C LEU A 12 9.06 3.20 -5.96
N LEU A 13 10.04 3.35 -6.86
CA LEU A 13 10.35 4.60 -7.56
C LEU A 13 9.36 4.92 -8.70
N ALA A 14 8.81 3.92 -9.37
CA ALA A 14 7.85 4.15 -10.47
C ALA A 14 6.47 4.62 -9.98
N SER A 15 6.25 4.63 -8.66
CA SER A 15 4.89 4.47 -8.13
C SER A 15 4.31 5.65 -7.35
N ILE A 16 4.81 6.85 -7.66
CA ILE A 16 4.14 8.11 -7.32
C ILE A 16 3.94 8.86 -8.64
N THR A 17 2.92 8.47 -9.40
CA THR A 17 2.48 9.28 -10.55
C THR A 17 1.42 10.28 -10.08
N THR A 18 1.69 11.58 -10.22
CA THR A 18 0.66 12.60 -10.07
C THR A 18 -0.27 12.53 -11.28
N GLN A 19 -1.42 11.87 -11.17
CA GLN A 19 -2.47 11.96 -12.19
C GLN A 19 -3.35 13.19 -11.93
N HIS A 20 -3.36 14.14 -12.87
CA HIS A 20 -4.24 15.32 -12.84
C HIS A 20 -5.56 15.01 -13.57
N PHE A 21 -6.67 15.22 -12.86
CA PHE A 21 -8.00 15.28 -13.46
C PHE A 21 -8.12 16.64 -14.18
N MET A 22 -8.39 16.61 -15.48
CA MET A 22 -8.36 17.76 -16.40
C MET A 22 -9.23 18.94 -15.92
N HIS A 23 -8.62 19.93 -15.28
CA HIS A 23 -9.07 21.32 -15.36
C HIS A 23 -7.89 22.29 -15.22
N LYS A 24 -7.86 23.25 -16.14
CA LYS A 24 -6.80 24.23 -16.47
C LYS A 24 -6.12 24.90 -15.26
N SER A 25 -4.78 24.76 -15.15
CA SER A 25 -3.78 25.85 -15.11
C SER A 25 -2.38 25.36 -14.67
N ASN A 26 -1.34 25.65 -15.48
CA ASN A 26 0.12 25.58 -15.24
C ASN A 26 0.86 24.23 -15.35
N ASP A 27 0.96 23.70 -16.58
CA ASP A 27 1.67 22.46 -16.94
C ASP A 27 3.22 22.49 -16.83
N PHE A 28 3.85 23.66 -16.64
CA PHE A 28 5.32 23.76 -16.61
C PHE A 28 5.94 23.36 -15.26
N LEU A 29 5.24 23.61 -14.15
CA LEU A 29 5.77 23.40 -12.79
C LEU A 29 5.71 21.94 -12.34
N LEU A 30 4.76 21.17 -12.86
CA LEU A 30 4.53 19.79 -12.44
C LEU A 30 5.53 18.80 -13.06
N GLY A 31 5.90 19.00 -14.32
CA GLY A 31 6.95 18.20 -14.98
C GLY A 31 8.31 18.36 -14.31
N ASP A 32 8.63 19.59 -13.89
CA ASP A 32 9.83 19.91 -13.11
C ASP A 32 9.80 19.25 -11.73
N LEU A 33 8.63 19.17 -11.10
CA LEU A 33 8.46 18.52 -9.80
C LEU A 33 8.64 17.00 -9.87
N ILE A 34 8.01 16.33 -10.84
CA ILE A 34 8.17 14.89 -11.05
C ILE A 34 9.64 14.59 -11.39
N GLY A 35 10.26 15.40 -12.25
CA GLY A 35 11.67 15.28 -12.58
C GLY A 35 12.58 15.39 -11.35
N LYS A 36 12.32 16.36 -10.46
CA LYS A 36 13.08 16.53 -9.21
C LYS A 36 12.88 15.37 -8.24
N VAL A 37 11.63 14.95 -8.00
CA VAL A 37 11.32 13.82 -7.11
C VAL A 37 11.97 12.53 -7.63
N LEU A 38 11.88 12.27 -8.94
CA LEU A 38 12.52 11.10 -9.55
C LEU A 38 14.04 11.20 -9.45
N ASN A 39 14.63 12.37 -9.73
CA ASN A 39 16.08 12.56 -9.69
C ASN A 39 16.65 12.40 -8.27
N ASP A 40 16.02 13.01 -7.27
CA ASP A 40 16.43 12.87 -5.86
C ASP A 40 16.23 11.44 -5.39
N SER A 41 15.10 10.82 -5.74
CA SER A 41 14.86 9.44 -5.34
C SER A 41 15.79 8.45 -6.04
N LEU A 42 16.26 8.74 -7.26
CA LEU A 42 17.33 8.02 -7.97
C LEU A 42 18.72 8.26 -7.34
N ALA A 43 18.98 9.45 -6.83
CA ALA A 43 20.21 9.78 -6.11
C ALA A 43 20.27 9.07 -4.75
N ASP A 44 19.17 9.10 -3.98
CA ASP A 44 19.01 8.39 -2.71
C ASP A 44 19.06 6.87 -2.89
N SER A 45 18.58 6.42 -4.06
CA SER A 45 18.69 5.05 -4.56
C SER A 45 20.14 4.54 -4.66
N GLY A 46 21.08 5.44 -4.90
CA GLY A 46 22.51 5.17 -4.91
C GLY A 46 23.16 5.12 -3.52
N THR A 47 22.43 5.48 -2.46
CA THR A 47 22.92 5.41 -1.08
C THR A 47 22.63 4.01 -0.51
N LEU A 48 23.70 3.26 -0.23
CA LEU A 48 23.63 1.91 0.33
C LEU A 48 23.17 1.94 1.80
N THR A 49 21.89 2.21 2.07
CA THR A 49 21.33 1.94 3.40
C THR A 49 21.07 0.44 3.49
N LEU A 50 21.93 -0.29 4.20
CA LEU A 50 21.68 -1.69 4.50
C LEU A 50 20.36 -1.80 5.27
N PRO A 51 19.55 -2.88 5.08
CA PRO A 51 18.27 -3.06 5.77
C PRO A 51 18.43 -3.39 7.27
N PHE A 52 19.58 -3.06 7.84
CA PHE A 52 19.99 -3.35 9.20
C PHE A 52 20.25 -2.04 9.94
N GLY A 53 19.64 -1.91 11.11
CA GLY A 53 19.91 -0.79 12.02
C GLY A 53 21.16 -1.01 12.85
N GLU A 54 21.32 -0.16 13.86
CA GLU A 54 22.35 -0.31 14.89
C GLU A 54 22.27 -1.73 15.48
N ASN A 55 23.40 -2.44 15.53
CA ASN A 55 23.53 -3.85 15.95
C ASN A 55 23.09 -4.94 14.95
N LEU A 56 23.08 -4.66 13.65
CA LEU A 56 22.74 -5.64 12.59
C LEU A 56 21.31 -6.19 12.69
N LYS A 57 20.42 -5.55 13.45
CA LYS A 57 19.03 -5.94 13.56
C LYS A 57 18.26 -5.50 12.30
N PRO A 58 17.47 -6.37 11.66
CA PRO A 58 16.61 -5.97 10.55
C PRO A 58 15.70 -4.80 10.91
N ILE A 59 15.50 -3.87 9.97
CA ILE A 59 14.66 -2.69 10.16
C ILE A 59 13.16 -3.01 10.35
N GLY A 60 12.74 -4.21 9.92
CA GLY A 60 11.39 -4.71 10.04
C GLY A 60 11.32 -6.19 9.69
N ASP A 61 10.11 -6.75 9.72
CA ASP A 61 9.89 -8.14 9.29
C ASP A 61 10.09 -8.26 7.78
N ARG A 62 10.76 -9.33 7.33
CA ARG A 62 10.95 -9.59 5.90
C ARG A 62 9.72 -10.27 5.31
N ALA A 63 9.32 -9.89 4.09
CA ALA A 63 8.38 -10.67 3.29
C ALA A 63 9.09 -11.89 2.64
N ASN A 64 8.58 -12.39 1.52
CA ASN A 64 9.22 -13.48 0.81
C ASN A 64 10.48 -13.00 0.08
N SER A 65 10.39 -11.86 -0.62
CA SER A 65 11.52 -11.27 -1.33
C SER A 65 12.62 -10.78 -0.39
N VAL A 66 13.88 -11.11 -0.70
CA VAL A 66 15.06 -10.77 0.13
C VAL A 66 15.24 -9.26 0.35
N TRP A 67 14.73 -8.45 -0.57
CA TRP A 67 14.84 -7.00 -0.56
C TRP A 67 13.64 -6.31 0.11
N LEU A 68 12.56 -7.04 0.42
CA LEU A 68 11.30 -6.44 0.89
C LEU A 68 11.16 -6.60 2.41
N TYR A 69 11.42 -5.50 3.12
CA TYR A 69 11.20 -5.36 4.56
C TYR A 69 9.96 -4.52 4.83
N ILE A 70 9.14 -4.96 5.78
CA ILE A 70 7.85 -4.37 6.12
C ILE A 70 8.11 -3.23 7.13
N VAL A 71 8.02 -1.99 6.65
CA VAL A 71 8.31 -0.78 7.45
C VAL A 71 7.24 0.29 7.21
N PRO A 72 6.03 0.14 7.78
CA PRO A 72 4.89 1.04 7.53
C PRO A 72 5.20 2.51 7.85
N ARG A 73 5.96 2.75 8.94
CA ARG A 73 6.43 4.09 9.33
C ARG A 73 7.24 4.79 8.23
N GLY A 74 7.92 4.03 7.37
CA GLY A 74 8.68 4.57 6.25
C GLY A 74 7.80 5.28 5.22
N LEU A 75 6.56 4.80 5.00
CA LEU A 75 5.61 5.46 4.11
C LEU A 75 5.21 6.84 4.66
N ARG A 76 4.91 6.93 5.97
CA ARG A 76 4.61 8.21 6.62
C ARG A 76 5.80 9.17 6.51
N SER A 77 7.03 8.70 6.78
CA SER A 77 8.24 9.51 6.64
C SER A 77 8.43 10.01 5.19
N LEU A 78 8.18 9.17 4.19
CA LEU A 78 8.25 9.56 2.78
C LEU A 78 7.22 10.64 2.43
N MET A 79 5.97 10.52 2.91
CA MET A 79 4.94 11.54 2.66
C MET A 79 5.31 12.87 3.30
N ASN A 80 5.84 12.87 4.53
CA ASN A 80 6.34 14.06 5.21
C ASN A 80 7.51 14.71 4.44
N TYR A 81 8.47 13.90 3.98
CA TYR A 81 9.58 14.37 3.17
C TYR A 81 9.07 15.04 1.89
N ILE A 82 8.10 14.42 1.20
CA ILE A 82 7.55 14.99 -0.02
C ILE A 82 6.84 16.32 0.27
N ARG A 83 6.05 16.38 1.34
CA ARG A 83 5.39 17.61 1.78
C ARG A 83 6.39 18.74 1.98
N GLU A 84 7.42 18.49 2.79
CA GLU A 84 8.38 19.51 3.23
C GLU A 84 9.32 19.95 2.10
N LYS A 85 9.81 18.99 1.31
CA LYS A 85 10.81 19.26 0.27
C LYS A 85 10.20 19.81 -1.02
N TYR A 86 8.97 19.40 -1.34
CA TYR A 86 8.35 19.64 -2.65
C TYR A 86 7.05 20.45 -2.61
N GLY A 87 6.71 21.05 -1.45
CA GLY A 87 5.58 21.98 -1.34
C GLY A 87 4.21 21.31 -1.31
N ASN A 88 4.12 20.09 -0.76
CA ASN A 88 2.86 19.36 -0.54
C ASN A 88 1.95 19.17 -1.77
N PRO A 89 2.47 18.69 -2.91
CA PRO A 89 1.65 18.45 -4.09
C PRO A 89 0.56 17.39 -3.81
N PRO A 90 -0.54 17.37 -4.58
CA PRO A 90 -1.46 16.24 -4.57
C PRO A 90 -0.74 14.93 -4.97
N LEU A 91 -0.85 13.90 -4.14
CA LEU A 91 -0.19 12.61 -4.36
C LEU A 91 -1.18 11.46 -4.50
N ILE A 92 -0.82 10.49 -5.32
CA ILE A 92 -1.47 9.18 -5.39
C ILE A 92 -0.38 8.14 -5.21
N ILE A 93 -0.56 7.22 -4.26
CA ILE A 93 0.29 6.03 -4.14
C ILE A 93 -0.18 5.04 -5.19
N THR A 94 0.59 4.80 -6.25
CA THR A 94 0.14 3.96 -7.36
C THR A 94 0.50 2.49 -7.17
N GLU A 95 1.47 2.18 -6.31
CA GLU A 95 1.82 0.80 -5.96
C GLU A 95 2.27 0.69 -4.51
N ASN A 96 1.70 -0.26 -3.78
CA ASN A 96 2.19 -0.70 -2.49
C ASN A 96 1.70 -2.12 -2.20
N GLY A 97 2.56 -2.99 -1.71
CA GLY A 97 2.20 -4.38 -1.42
C GLY A 97 3.38 -5.26 -1.00
N MET A 98 3.09 -6.53 -0.73
CA MET A 98 4.07 -7.54 -0.35
C MET A 98 3.85 -8.88 -1.05
N ASP A 99 4.92 -9.64 -1.22
CA ASP A 99 4.89 -10.95 -1.86
C ASP A 99 4.81 -12.12 -0.88
N ASP A 100 4.04 -13.13 -1.28
CA ASP A 100 4.06 -14.46 -0.68
C ASP A 100 4.90 -15.42 -1.54
N PRO A 101 5.50 -16.47 -0.93
CA PRO A 101 6.19 -17.51 -1.69
C PRO A 101 5.22 -18.31 -2.56
N ASN A 102 5.59 -18.57 -3.81
CA ASN A 102 4.90 -19.54 -4.65
C ASN A 102 5.46 -20.95 -4.44
N ASN A 103 5.02 -21.64 -3.38
CA ASN A 103 5.43 -23.03 -3.13
C ASN A 103 4.47 -24.02 -3.83
N ALA A 104 5.02 -24.86 -4.71
CA ALA A 104 4.27 -25.87 -5.46
C ALA A 104 3.60 -26.94 -4.59
N LEU A 105 4.06 -27.11 -3.34
CA LEU A 105 3.51 -28.07 -2.37
C LEU A 105 2.36 -27.46 -1.54
N THR A 106 2.14 -26.15 -1.60
CA THR A 106 1.08 -25.49 -0.83
C THR A 106 -0.26 -25.69 -1.54
N PRO A 107 -1.26 -26.34 -0.90
CA PRO A 107 -2.61 -26.43 -1.46
C PRO A 107 -3.21 -25.04 -1.67
N ILE A 108 -4.00 -24.87 -2.74
CA ILE A 108 -4.64 -23.57 -3.06
C ILE A 108 -5.39 -23.02 -1.84
N LYS A 109 -6.17 -23.84 -1.13
CA LYS A 109 -6.92 -23.45 0.08
C LYS A 109 -6.08 -22.77 1.16
N ASP A 110 -4.78 -23.07 1.23
CA ASP A 110 -3.85 -22.48 2.20
C ASP A 110 -3.09 -21.30 1.57
N ALA A 111 -2.81 -21.33 0.26
CA ALA A 111 -2.27 -20.19 -0.47
C ALA A 111 -3.22 -18.99 -0.55
N LEU A 112 -4.54 -19.20 -0.38
CA LEU A 112 -5.53 -18.12 -0.29
C LEU A 112 -5.52 -17.39 1.06
N LYS A 113 -4.94 -18.00 2.11
CA LYS A 113 -4.93 -17.46 3.47
C LYS A 113 -3.76 -16.51 3.68
N ASP A 114 -3.88 -15.30 3.16
CA ASP A 114 -2.81 -14.29 3.12
C ASP A 114 -2.88 -13.28 4.28
N ALA A 115 -3.03 -13.76 5.52
CA ALA A 115 -3.16 -12.93 6.71
C ALA A 115 -2.00 -11.94 6.90
N LYS A 116 -0.79 -12.28 6.44
CA LYS A 116 0.37 -11.37 6.47
C LYS A 116 0.19 -10.17 5.51
N ARG A 117 -0.36 -10.39 4.32
CA ARG A 117 -0.71 -9.32 3.37
C ARG A 117 -1.79 -8.39 3.95
N ILE A 118 -2.77 -8.94 4.66
CA ILE A 118 -3.79 -8.14 5.35
C ILE A 118 -3.13 -7.20 6.37
N LYS A 119 -2.31 -7.75 7.29
CA LYS A 119 -1.60 -6.97 8.30
C LYS A 119 -0.66 -5.92 7.69
N TYR A 120 -0.04 -6.25 6.56
CA TYR A 120 0.78 -5.30 5.79
C TYR A 120 -0.05 -4.10 5.37
N HIS A 121 -1.15 -4.31 4.63
CA HIS A 121 -1.95 -3.19 4.14
C HIS A 121 -2.63 -2.41 5.25
N GLU A 122 -3.10 -3.07 6.30
CA GLU A 122 -3.64 -2.43 7.50
C GLU A 122 -2.64 -1.42 8.08
N ALA A 123 -1.42 -1.86 8.39
CA ALA A 123 -0.40 -0.99 8.99
C ALA A 123 0.08 0.15 8.06
N TYR A 124 0.19 -0.11 6.75
CA TYR A 124 0.56 0.91 5.77
C TYR A 124 -0.55 1.95 5.57
N LEU A 125 -1.82 1.53 5.54
CA LEU A 125 -2.97 2.43 5.44
C LEU A 125 -3.16 3.25 6.73
N GLU A 126 -2.91 2.67 7.90
CA GLU A 126 -2.87 3.42 9.17
C GLU A 126 -1.78 4.49 9.15
N SER A 127 -0.57 4.13 8.70
CA SER A 127 0.54 5.08 8.58
C SER A 127 0.24 6.20 7.57
N LEU A 128 -0.41 5.86 6.45
CA LEU A 128 -0.84 6.81 5.44
C LEU A 128 -1.93 7.73 5.98
N LEU A 129 -2.92 7.19 6.69
CA LEU A 129 -3.97 7.97 7.34
C LEU A 129 -3.39 8.97 8.33
N ALA A 130 -2.44 8.55 9.16
CA ALA A 130 -1.75 9.44 10.08
C ALA A 130 -0.98 10.55 9.36
N SER A 131 -0.31 10.25 8.24
CA SER A 131 0.36 11.27 7.41
C SER A 131 -0.61 12.34 6.88
N ILE A 132 -1.84 11.95 6.56
CA ILE A 132 -2.89 12.85 6.06
C ILE A 132 -3.50 13.66 7.22
N LYS A 133 -3.87 12.99 8.31
CA LYS A 133 -4.67 13.57 9.40
C LYS A 133 -3.84 14.36 10.40
N GLU A 134 -2.67 13.85 10.76
CA GLU A 134 -1.80 14.45 11.78
C GLU A 134 -0.78 15.38 11.13
N ASP A 135 -0.22 14.98 9.99
CA ASP A 135 0.88 15.73 9.37
C ASP A 135 0.42 16.62 8.20
N GLY A 136 -0.82 16.50 7.72
CA GLY A 136 -1.35 17.36 6.65
C GLY A 136 -0.78 17.07 5.25
N CYS A 137 -0.31 15.84 5.00
CA CYS A 137 0.15 15.40 3.67
C CYS A 137 -1.04 15.33 2.69
N ASN A 138 -0.86 15.84 1.47
CA ASN A 138 -1.90 15.95 0.46
C ASN A 138 -2.06 14.67 -0.39
N VAL A 139 -2.42 13.55 0.24
CA VAL A 139 -2.63 12.26 -0.45
C VAL A 139 -4.10 12.12 -0.88
N LYS A 140 -4.31 11.72 -2.14
CA LYS A 140 -5.61 11.61 -2.81
C LYS A 140 -6.03 10.18 -3.12
N GLY A 141 -5.10 9.24 -3.16
CA GLY A 141 -5.41 7.87 -3.54
C GLY A 141 -4.31 6.89 -3.16
N TYR A 142 -4.70 5.61 -3.13
CA TYR A 142 -3.85 4.48 -2.83
C TYR A 142 -4.27 3.28 -3.68
N PHE A 143 -3.32 2.72 -4.42
CA PHE A 143 -3.49 1.54 -5.25
C PHE A 143 -2.61 0.41 -4.73
N VAL A 144 -3.25 -0.73 -4.49
CA VAL A 144 -2.57 -1.97 -4.08
C VAL A 144 -1.81 -2.55 -5.26
N TRP A 145 -0.54 -2.87 -5.03
CA TRP A 145 0.21 -3.77 -5.90
C TRP A 145 0.15 -5.20 -5.34
N SER A 146 -0.53 -6.14 -5.99
CA SER A 146 -1.19 -6.03 -7.29
C SER A 146 -2.58 -6.63 -7.28
N LEU A 147 -3.35 -6.40 -8.33
CA LEU A 147 -4.67 -7.02 -8.46
C LEU A 147 -4.54 -8.55 -8.59
N LEU A 148 -3.65 -9.03 -9.47
CA LEU A 148 -3.47 -10.44 -9.78
C LEU A 148 -2.02 -10.86 -9.54
N ASP A 149 -1.83 -12.10 -9.10
CA ASP A 149 -0.51 -12.72 -9.20
C ASP A 149 -0.05 -12.68 -10.66
N ASN A 150 1.19 -12.21 -10.87
CA ASN A 150 1.72 -11.95 -12.20
C ASN A 150 3.20 -12.40 -12.29
N TRP A 151 3.87 -12.02 -13.37
CA TRP A 151 5.29 -12.32 -13.59
C TRP A 151 6.17 -11.22 -12.99
N GLU A 152 6.87 -11.54 -11.90
CA GLU A 152 7.66 -10.60 -11.10
C GLU A 152 9.13 -10.55 -11.55
N TRP A 153 9.35 -10.16 -12.81
CA TRP A 153 10.66 -9.84 -13.37
C TRP A 153 11.71 -10.94 -13.13
N ALA A 154 12.79 -10.62 -12.41
CA ALA A 154 13.86 -11.55 -12.11
C ALA A 154 13.43 -12.72 -11.21
N ALA A 155 12.34 -12.57 -10.45
CA ALA A 155 11.74 -13.64 -9.66
C ALA A 155 10.77 -14.51 -10.49
N GLY A 156 10.40 -14.08 -11.69
CA GLY A 156 9.40 -14.77 -12.50
C GLY A 156 8.11 -15.02 -11.72
N TYR A 157 7.61 -16.26 -11.70
CA TYR A 157 6.40 -16.61 -10.97
C TYR A 157 6.64 -17.08 -9.53
N THR A 158 7.85 -16.94 -8.96
CA THR A 158 8.14 -17.44 -7.60
C THR A 158 7.63 -16.52 -6.49
N SER A 159 7.33 -15.26 -6.80
CA SER A 159 6.78 -14.26 -5.89
C SER A 159 5.36 -13.88 -6.30
N ARG A 160 4.44 -13.84 -5.34
CA ARG A 160 3.01 -13.57 -5.57
C ARG A 160 2.58 -12.31 -4.84
N PHE A 161 2.37 -11.21 -5.55
CA PHE A 161 1.89 -9.94 -4.98
C PHE A 161 0.36 -9.77 -5.01
N GLY A 162 -0.35 -10.57 -5.80
CA GLY A 162 -1.75 -10.32 -6.14
C GLY A 162 -2.70 -10.45 -4.96
N LEU A 163 -3.77 -9.67 -4.97
CA LEU A 163 -4.96 -9.93 -4.15
C LEU A 163 -5.71 -11.18 -4.63
N TYR A 164 -5.64 -11.47 -5.93
CA TYR A 164 -6.16 -12.70 -6.50
C TYR A 164 -5.03 -13.69 -6.80
N PHE A 165 -5.19 -14.92 -6.32
CA PHE A 165 -4.36 -16.04 -6.70
C PHE A 165 -4.63 -16.43 -8.15
N VAL A 166 -3.58 -16.57 -8.95
CA VAL A 166 -3.65 -17.07 -10.33
C VAL A 166 -3.09 -18.49 -10.38
N ASP A 167 -3.93 -19.45 -10.77
CA ASP A 167 -3.54 -20.83 -10.98
C ASP A 167 -2.90 -20.99 -12.37
N TYR A 168 -1.57 -20.98 -12.40
CA TYR A 168 -0.79 -21.15 -13.64
C TYR A 168 -0.95 -22.54 -14.28
N LYS A 169 -1.44 -23.54 -13.54
CA LYS A 169 -1.63 -24.92 -14.04
C LYS A 169 -3.06 -25.14 -14.54
N ASP A 170 -4.05 -24.45 -13.98
CA ASP A 170 -5.46 -24.52 -14.38
C ASP A 170 -5.89 -23.28 -15.19
N LYS A 171 -5.39 -23.16 -16.43
CA LYS A 171 -5.82 -22.14 -17.42
C LYS A 171 -5.86 -20.70 -16.87
N LEU A 172 -4.94 -20.35 -15.96
CA LEU A 172 -4.89 -19.05 -15.29
C LEU A 172 -6.16 -18.74 -14.49
N LYS A 173 -6.81 -19.72 -13.86
CA LYS A 173 -8.02 -19.46 -13.06
C LYS A 173 -7.71 -18.54 -11.87
N ARG A 174 -8.62 -17.60 -11.58
CA ARG A 174 -8.45 -16.60 -10.51
C ARG A 174 -9.27 -17.00 -9.29
N TYR A 175 -8.64 -16.92 -8.12
CA TYR A 175 -9.27 -17.17 -6.84
C TYR A 175 -9.01 -15.98 -5.90
N PRO A 176 -10.04 -15.39 -5.28
CA PRO A 176 -9.84 -14.30 -4.33
C PRO A 176 -9.11 -14.82 -3.08
N LYS A 177 -8.05 -14.15 -2.66
CA LYS A 177 -7.41 -14.40 -1.36
C LYS A 177 -8.23 -13.74 -0.24
N ASP A 178 -7.91 -14.03 1.02
CA ASP A 178 -8.59 -13.45 2.19
C ASP A 178 -8.50 -11.91 2.21
N SER A 179 -7.39 -11.36 1.71
CA SER A 179 -7.19 -9.92 1.55
C SER A 179 -8.26 -9.23 0.68
N VAL A 180 -8.83 -9.91 -0.32
CA VAL A 180 -9.94 -9.37 -1.13
C VAL A 180 -11.17 -9.14 -0.25
N GLN A 181 -11.48 -10.11 0.64
CA GLN A 181 -12.61 -9.98 1.55
C GLN A 181 -12.37 -8.90 2.60
N TRP A 182 -11.13 -8.78 3.08
CA TRP A 182 -10.75 -7.70 3.97
C TRP A 182 -10.90 -6.33 3.31
N PHE A 183 -10.35 -6.12 2.11
CA PHE A 183 -10.50 -4.85 1.38
C PHE A 183 -11.96 -4.53 1.07
N LYS A 184 -12.77 -5.53 0.70
CA LYS A 184 -14.21 -5.34 0.48
C LYS A 184 -14.91 -4.83 1.74
N LYS A 185 -14.61 -5.42 2.90
CA LYS A 185 -15.16 -4.96 4.20
C LYS A 185 -14.66 -3.55 4.53
N PHE A 186 -13.36 -3.32 4.46
CA PHE A 186 -12.72 -2.03 4.74
C PHE A 186 -13.32 -0.87 3.91
N LEU A 187 -13.53 -1.10 2.61
CA LEU A 187 -14.08 -0.09 1.70
C LEU A 187 -15.59 0.11 1.86
N THR A 188 -16.33 -0.86 2.40
CA THR A 188 -17.78 -0.76 2.59
C THR A 188 -18.17 -0.30 3.99
N SER A 189 -17.36 -0.58 5.01
CA SER A 189 -17.61 -0.17 6.40
C SER A 189 -17.59 1.33 6.61
N THR A 190 -17.00 2.09 5.68
CA THR A 190 -16.97 3.55 5.69
C THR A 190 -18.15 4.19 4.95
N TRP A 191 -18.97 3.41 4.24
CA TRP A 191 -20.09 3.88 3.43
C TRP A 191 -21.46 3.80 4.12
N SER A 192 -21.51 3.35 5.39
CA SER A 192 -22.77 3.19 6.15
C SER A 192 -23.19 4.41 6.98
N GLU A 193 -22.65 5.60 6.72
CA GLU A 193 -23.15 6.86 7.30
C GLU A 193 -23.59 7.81 6.17
N GLY A 194 -24.90 7.85 5.88
CA GLY A 194 -25.44 8.85 4.95
C GLY A 194 -26.82 8.63 4.32
N THR A 195 -27.54 7.53 4.54
CA THR A 195 -28.91 7.38 4.04
C THR A 195 -29.89 7.11 5.18
N GLY A 196 -30.78 8.07 5.41
CA GLY A 196 -31.77 8.04 6.49
C GLY A 196 -32.70 6.84 6.41
N ALA A 197 -32.85 6.18 7.56
CA ALA A 197 -34.03 5.41 7.91
C ALA A 197 -34.36 5.78 9.36
N ASN A 198 -35.06 6.91 9.52
CA ASN A 198 -35.93 7.13 10.68
C ASN A 198 -37.26 6.48 10.31
N GLU A 199 -37.51 5.28 10.84
CA GLU A 199 -38.74 4.90 11.55
C GLU A 199 -38.67 3.41 11.90
N ASP A 200 -39.22 3.09 13.07
CA ASP A 200 -39.35 1.77 13.67
C ASP A 200 -38.07 1.06 14.13
N LEU A 201 -37.76 1.24 15.41
CA LEU A 201 -38.07 0.21 16.41
C LEU A 201 -37.90 0.79 17.82
N HIS A 202 -39.02 1.23 18.38
CA HIS A 202 -39.18 1.36 19.82
C HIS A 202 -39.08 -0.04 20.46
N ARG A 203 -38.28 -0.13 21.53
CA ARG A 203 -38.40 -1.02 22.71
C ARG A 203 -37.32 -2.11 22.85
N LYS A 204 -36.62 -1.98 24.00
CA LYS A 204 -35.75 -2.94 24.73
C LYS A 204 -34.28 -2.93 24.28
N THR A 205 -33.25 -2.72 25.11
CA THR A 205 -33.14 -2.61 26.56
C THR A 205 -31.77 -1.99 26.88
N ASN A 206 -31.71 -1.35 28.04
CA ASN A 206 -30.62 -0.60 28.65
C ASN A 206 -29.49 -1.50 29.19
N THR A 207 -28.25 -1.31 28.75
CA THR A 207 -27.03 -1.39 29.59
C THR A 207 -25.89 -0.60 28.96
N ARG A 208 -25.38 0.38 29.72
CA ARG A 208 -24.22 1.24 29.41
C ARG A 208 -22.91 0.45 29.50
N THR A 209 -21.97 0.72 28.59
CA THR A 209 -20.61 1.21 28.91
C THR A 209 -19.96 1.85 27.69
N HIS A 210 -19.17 2.90 27.97
CA HIS A 210 -18.64 3.93 27.10
C HIS A 210 -17.74 3.46 25.94
N THR A 211 -17.96 4.02 24.75
CA THR A 211 -16.88 4.42 23.84
C THR A 211 -17.27 5.75 23.20
N GLN A 212 -16.40 6.75 23.35
CA GLN A 212 -16.62 8.13 22.93
C GLN A 212 -16.24 8.28 21.46
N SER A 213 -17.27 8.38 20.62
CA SER A 213 -17.17 8.72 19.20
C SER A 213 -16.95 10.22 19.02
N TYR A 214 -15.89 10.63 18.33
CA TYR A 214 -15.69 12.02 17.91
C TYR A 214 -16.14 12.21 16.46
N LYS A 215 -17.12 13.09 16.31
CA LYS A 215 -17.68 13.62 15.06
C LYS A 215 -16.68 14.55 14.39
N ILE A 216 -16.48 14.40 13.08
CA ILE A 216 -15.71 15.32 12.24
C ILE A 216 -16.70 16.31 11.60
N LYS A 217 -16.49 17.61 11.82
CA LYS A 217 -17.00 18.69 10.96
C LYS A 217 -15.88 19.11 10.02
#